data_AF-A0AAD4HYA9-F1
#
_entry.id   AF-A0AAD4HYA9-F1
#
_cell.length_a   1.000
_cell.length_b   1.000
_cell.length_c   1.000
_cell.angle_alpha   90.00
_cell.angle_beta   90.00
_cell.angle_gamma   90.00
#
_symmetry.space_group_name_H-M   'P 1'
#
loop_
_entity.id
_entity.type
_entity.pdbx_description
1 polymer ?
#
loop_
_entity_poly.entity_id
_entity_poly.type
_entity_poly.pdbx_seq_one_letter_code
_entity_poly.pdbx_strand_id
1 'polypeptide(L)'
;MSTSGQKNVKQEQSTIPVPRDLDPKQPDDSLEFLAIDPDGDLLLRAGTALEGEKPCEFRVCSAALRRASQVWKAMLFGPWQEAKPAHGDWIVDFPEDKPWPFRVVLAMVHGSFDAVPDCPSLEQLHDILMLTDKYDMIRVIRPWVAAWKSVVEGTIPATGLDHIRRVHAAWQLGSEELLCKASRAFALNVSIYKSEDEKRFYFRDQDLTLASEDHSGPSELMDIVLKFRLDIIQDYLDFYHLQVHRRTSNGATGCQAETLSKKYKFQYDPAALRKQHAECDLWSLGHIMQCLVTSGFQSLPRRAEEVTRSPSDLIALLGKMFPRFSDQSGVSSEAKCWYQSVASDHKDCSPFRKLEELRDEAGKSKSRATIPNDAETTAQPETSQTTPPVIVLDPEGDLLLQVGTKLGPAQPCSFKVCSSTLRRASTVWKTMLFGPWTEAKPARGDWVVELPEDDPRSIRIFLSILHLSFEEVPRAISLSDMYGVLILADKYDLIHILRPWIEPWAATIKDPDQNASGKNHIMRMHAAWELGYTSLFLEESIELLFNFSGDEKQYYFKGQPIEFGNHSGAPDLMARLA
;
A
#
# COMPACT_ATOMS: atom_id res chain seq x y z
N MET A 1 90.96 -10.72 6.21
CA MET A 1 90.69 -9.92 5.00
C MET A 1 90.15 -10.85 3.92
N SER A 2 89.02 -10.44 3.36
CA SER A 2 88.48 -10.82 2.05
C SER A 2 87.72 -12.15 1.88
N THR A 3 86.40 -11.93 1.73
CA THR A 3 85.42 -12.56 0.83
C THR A 3 84.95 -13.98 1.14
N SER A 4 83.81 -14.05 1.85
CA SER A 4 82.95 -15.23 1.98
C SER A 4 81.74 -15.07 1.06
N GLY A 5 81.73 -15.85 -0.02
CA GLY A 5 80.59 -16.05 -0.93
C GLY A 5 79.58 -17.07 -0.39
N GLN A 6 78.37 -16.98 -0.92
CA GLN A 6 77.19 -17.80 -0.68
C GLN A 6 77.44 -19.30 -0.65
N LYS A 7 76.67 -20.04 0.18
CA LYS A 7 76.00 -21.28 -0.22
C LYS A 7 74.87 -21.64 0.76
N ASN A 8 73.66 -21.59 0.23
CA ASN A 8 72.41 -21.97 0.87
C ASN A 8 72.12 -23.43 0.47
N VAL A 9 72.02 -24.36 1.42
CA VAL A 9 71.47 -25.72 1.22
C VAL A 9 70.65 -26.12 2.43
N LYS A 10 69.32 -26.09 2.20
CA LYS A 10 68.23 -26.97 2.66
C LYS A 10 68.24 -27.54 4.09
N GLN A 11 67.16 -27.28 4.81
CA GLN A 11 66.47 -28.32 5.58
C GLN A 11 64.97 -28.29 5.26
N GLU A 12 64.46 -29.47 4.92
CA GLU A 12 63.07 -29.81 4.60
C GLU A 12 62.17 -29.67 5.83
N GLN A 13 60.97 -29.11 5.64
CA GLN A 13 59.84 -29.37 6.52
C GLN A 13 58.59 -29.69 5.70
N SER A 14 58.08 -30.89 5.99
CA SER A 14 56.80 -31.51 5.66
C SER A 14 55.65 -30.54 5.35
N THR A 15 55.12 -30.64 4.12
CA THR A 15 53.94 -29.93 3.64
C THR A 15 52.65 -30.59 4.13
N ILE A 16 51.86 -29.83 4.89
CA ILE A 16 50.41 -30.05 5.06
C ILE A 16 49.73 -29.34 3.87
N PRO A 17 48.74 -29.93 3.18
CA PRO A 17 48.06 -29.23 2.10
C PRO A 17 47.15 -28.14 2.69
N VAL A 18 47.45 -26.89 2.38
CA VAL A 18 46.59 -25.73 2.61
C VAL A 18 45.34 -25.88 1.72
N PRO A 19 44.11 -25.66 2.23
CA PRO A 19 42.91 -25.62 1.41
C PRO A 19 43.08 -24.56 0.32
N ARG A 20 42.78 -24.92 -0.93
CA ARG A 20 42.76 -23.96 -2.04
C ARG A 20 41.72 -22.91 -1.73
N ASP A 21 42.19 -21.68 -1.47
CA ASP A 21 41.37 -20.49 -1.56
C ASP A 21 40.67 -20.53 -2.92
N LEU A 22 39.33 -20.52 -2.87
CA LEU A 22 38.50 -20.33 -4.04
C LEU A 22 38.79 -18.92 -4.54
N ASP A 23 39.43 -18.82 -5.71
CA ASP A 23 39.52 -17.56 -6.45
C ASP A 23 38.13 -16.91 -6.49
N PRO A 24 38.00 -15.61 -6.13
CA PRO A 24 36.75 -14.91 -6.32
C PRO A 24 36.45 -14.90 -7.83
N LYS A 25 35.35 -15.56 -8.22
CA LYS A 25 34.82 -15.51 -9.59
C LYS A 25 34.83 -14.04 -10.04
N GLN A 26 35.39 -13.76 -11.21
CA GLN A 26 35.29 -12.44 -11.84
C GLN A 26 33.81 -11.99 -11.80
N PRO A 27 33.53 -10.71 -11.45
CA PRO A 27 32.16 -10.22 -11.45
C PRO A 27 31.59 -10.37 -12.86
N ASP A 28 30.52 -11.14 -12.96
CA ASP A 28 29.74 -11.27 -14.18
C ASP A 28 29.01 -9.94 -14.42
N ASP A 29 29.58 -9.10 -15.29
CA ASP A 29 29.06 -7.74 -15.57
C ASP A 29 27.64 -7.77 -16.20
N SER A 30 27.16 -8.97 -16.59
CA SER A 30 25.81 -9.18 -17.11
C SER A 30 24.71 -9.19 -16.04
N LEU A 31 25.06 -9.34 -14.76
CA LEU A 31 24.12 -9.50 -13.64
C LEU A 31 24.40 -8.48 -12.54
N GLU A 32 23.37 -7.82 -12.02
CA GLU A 32 23.50 -7.00 -10.81
C GLU A 32 23.38 -7.90 -9.57
N PHE A 33 24.25 -7.76 -8.58
CA PHE A 33 24.14 -8.51 -7.31
C PHE A 33 23.77 -7.56 -6.17
N LEU A 34 22.75 -7.93 -5.39
CA LEU A 34 22.29 -7.15 -4.24
C LEU A 34 22.07 -8.06 -3.02
N ALA A 35 22.82 -7.80 -1.95
CA ALA A 35 22.60 -8.48 -0.67
C ALA A 35 21.52 -7.75 0.15
N ILE A 36 20.28 -8.24 0.07
CA ILE A 36 19.18 -7.77 0.95
C ILE A 36 19.40 -8.26 2.38
N ASP A 37 19.86 -9.51 2.53
CA ASP A 37 20.39 -10.05 3.79
C ASP A 37 21.83 -10.54 3.53
N PRO A 38 22.86 -9.85 4.04
CA PRO A 38 24.26 -10.27 3.90
C PRO A 38 24.55 -11.68 4.41
N ASP A 39 23.74 -12.14 5.37
CA ASP A 39 23.84 -13.45 5.98
C ASP A 39 22.71 -14.38 5.51
N GLY A 40 22.08 -14.06 4.38
CA GLY A 40 21.01 -14.84 3.76
C GLY A 40 21.47 -16.22 3.28
N ASP A 41 20.52 -17.14 3.20
CA ASP A 41 20.71 -18.56 2.86
C ASP A 41 20.13 -18.96 1.50
N LEU A 42 19.57 -18.00 0.75
CA LEU A 42 18.91 -18.20 -0.53
C LEU A 42 19.33 -17.09 -1.52
N LEU A 43 19.57 -17.46 -2.77
CA LEU A 43 19.82 -16.56 -3.89
C LEU A 43 18.62 -16.58 -4.85
N LEU A 44 18.11 -15.41 -5.20
CA LEU A 44 17.00 -15.25 -6.15
C LEU A 44 17.47 -14.48 -7.37
N ARG A 45 17.27 -15.00 -8.57
CA ARG A 45 17.62 -14.30 -9.83
C ARG A 45 16.36 -13.85 -10.54
N ALA A 46 16.20 -12.56 -10.75
CA ALA A 46 15.02 -11.98 -11.39
C ALA A 46 15.37 -11.33 -12.74
N GLY A 47 14.42 -11.37 -13.68
CA GLY A 47 14.46 -10.60 -14.93
C GLY A 47 15.36 -11.19 -16.03
N THR A 48 15.78 -12.45 -15.94
CA THR A 48 16.68 -13.06 -16.94
C THR A 48 16.06 -13.23 -18.32
N ALA A 49 14.72 -13.16 -18.44
CA ALA A 49 14.01 -13.20 -19.73
C ALA A 49 13.47 -11.83 -20.19
N LEU A 50 13.73 -10.76 -19.46
CA LEU A 50 13.23 -9.41 -19.80
C LEU A 50 14.24 -8.67 -20.67
N GLU A 51 13.84 -8.33 -21.91
CA GLU A 51 14.67 -7.51 -22.79
C GLU A 51 14.73 -6.06 -22.31
N GLY A 52 15.94 -5.50 -22.21
CA GLY A 52 16.15 -4.09 -21.83
C GLY A 52 16.20 -3.82 -20.33
N GLU A 53 15.92 -4.81 -19.47
CA GLU A 53 16.19 -4.74 -18.03
C GLU A 53 17.45 -5.55 -17.69
N LYS A 54 18.29 -5.01 -16.80
CA LYS A 54 19.47 -5.75 -16.31
C LYS A 54 18.98 -6.78 -15.28
N PRO A 55 19.23 -8.08 -15.46
CA PRO A 55 18.85 -9.09 -14.47
C PRO A 55 19.55 -8.83 -13.14
N CYS A 56 18.92 -9.24 -12.04
CA CYS A 56 19.47 -9.04 -10.69
C CYS A 56 19.41 -10.32 -9.85
N GLU A 57 20.49 -10.59 -9.12
CA GLU A 57 20.59 -11.64 -8.12
C GLU A 57 20.52 -11.05 -6.71
N PHE A 58 19.58 -11.55 -5.92
CA PHE A 58 19.33 -11.11 -4.56
C PHE A 58 19.74 -12.17 -3.55
N ARG A 59 20.61 -11.81 -2.60
CA ARG A 59 20.84 -12.65 -1.41
C ARG A 59 19.83 -12.30 -0.32
N VAL A 60 19.05 -13.30 0.08
CA VAL A 60 17.87 -13.13 0.94
C VAL A 60 17.79 -14.21 2.02
N CYS A 61 16.94 -13.99 3.01
CA CYS A 61 16.61 -14.94 4.06
C CYS A 61 15.34 -15.73 3.69
N SER A 62 15.48 -17.03 3.50
CA SER A 62 14.36 -17.93 3.15
C SER A 62 13.24 -17.92 4.21
N ALA A 63 13.59 -17.82 5.49
CA ALA A 63 12.63 -17.76 6.59
C ALA A 63 11.77 -16.48 6.56
N ALA A 64 12.32 -15.35 6.10
CA ALA A 64 11.57 -14.11 5.95
C ALA A 64 10.51 -14.23 4.84
N LEU A 65 10.89 -14.80 3.68
CA LEU A 65 9.97 -15.07 2.57
C LEU A 65 8.84 -16.03 2.96
N ARG A 66 9.19 -17.12 3.65
CA ARG A 66 8.22 -18.10 4.17
C ARG A 66 7.18 -17.46 5.08
N ARG A 67 7.61 -16.55 5.97
CA ARG A 67 6.68 -15.82 6.84
C ARG A 67 5.79 -14.87 6.06
N ALA A 68 6.35 -14.20 5.04
CA ALA A 68 5.65 -13.19 4.27
C ALA A 68 4.53 -13.79 3.40
N SER A 69 4.73 -14.97 2.80
CA SER A 69 3.79 -15.54 1.84
C SER A 69 3.64 -17.06 1.92
N GLN A 70 2.40 -17.53 1.78
CA GLN A 70 2.10 -18.96 1.65
C GLN A 70 2.58 -19.54 0.32
N VAL A 71 2.58 -18.75 -0.76
CA VAL A 71 3.12 -19.14 -2.07
C VAL A 71 4.61 -19.44 -1.92
N TRP A 72 5.35 -18.52 -1.31
CA TRP A 72 6.78 -18.69 -1.05
C TRP A 72 7.07 -19.84 -0.08
N LYS A 73 6.25 -20.02 0.95
CA LYS A 73 6.35 -21.18 1.85
C LYS A 73 6.18 -22.49 1.09
N ALA A 74 5.15 -22.60 0.25
CA ALA A 74 4.90 -23.81 -0.53
C ALA A 74 6.01 -24.05 -1.54
N MET A 75 6.43 -23.03 -2.29
CA MET A 75 7.46 -23.12 -3.33
C MET A 75 8.84 -23.50 -2.78
N LEU A 76 9.31 -22.82 -1.72
CA LEU A 76 10.67 -23.00 -1.19
C LEU A 76 10.82 -24.21 -0.24
N PHE A 77 9.75 -24.65 0.40
CA PHE A 77 9.79 -25.72 1.41
C PHE A 77 8.85 -26.88 1.12
N GLY A 78 8.18 -26.86 -0.04
CA GLY A 78 7.34 -27.95 -0.54
C GLY A 78 8.06 -28.82 -1.57
N PRO A 79 7.30 -29.62 -2.34
CA PRO A 79 7.86 -30.61 -3.27
C PRO A 79 8.14 -30.03 -4.67
N TRP A 80 8.60 -28.77 -4.75
CA TRP A 80 8.82 -28.06 -6.02
C TRP A 80 10.30 -28.01 -6.40
N GLN A 81 10.60 -27.62 -7.63
CA GLN A 81 11.98 -27.55 -8.13
C GLN A 81 12.80 -26.48 -7.39
N GLU A 82 12.12 -25.41 -6.96
CA GLU A 82 12.66 -24.26 -6.25
C GLU A 82 12.95 -24.56 -4.77
N ALA A 83 12.56 -25.74 -4.29
CA ALA A 83 12.70 -26.13 -2.90
C ALA A 83 14.17 -26.27 -2.49
N LYS A 84 14.43 -26.14 -1.18
CA LYS A 84 15.78 -26.22 -0.64
C LYS A 84 16.48 -27.53 -1.06
N PRO A 85 17.62 -27.46 -1.79
CA PRO A 85 18.34 -28.64 -2.20
C PRO A 85 18.99 -29.33 -1.00
N ALA A 86 19.20 -30.64 -1.09
CA ALA A 86 19.90 -31.40 -0.05
C ALA A 86 21.39 -30.98 0.08
N HIS A 87 22.00 -30.60 -1.06
CA HIS A 87 23.40 -30.19 -1.17
C HIS A 87 23.56 -29.10 -2.22
N GLY A 88 24.54 -28.22 -2.04
CA GLY A 88 24.86 -27.13 -2.97
C GLY A 88 24.20 -25.80 -2.64
N ASP A 89 24.41 -24.82 -3.51
CA ASP A 89 23.84 -23.49 -3.38
C ASP A 89 22.34 -23.51 -3.67
N TRP A 90 21.56 -22.79 -2.86
CA TRP A 90 20.13 -22.66 -3.06
C TRP A 90 19.85 -21.42 -3.92
N ILE A 91 19.62 -21.65 -5.21
CA ILE A 91 19.39 -20.61 -6.22
C ILE A 91 18.02 -20.85 -6.86
N VAL A 92 17.20 -19.81 -6.97
CA VAL A 92 15.86 -19.87 -7.58
C VAL A 92 15.71 -18.77 -8.63
N ASP A 93 15.18 -19.13 -9.79
CA ASP A 93 15.04 -18.26 -10.96
C ASP A 93 13.60 -17.75 -11.14
N PHE A 94 13.47 -16.44 -11.35
CA PHE A 94 12.25 -15.72 -11.68
C PHE A 94 12.45 -14.92 -12.98
N PRO A 95 12.53 -15.61 -14.12
CA PRO A 95 12.96 -15.02 -15.39
C PRO A 95 12.07 -13.86 -15.85
N GLU A 96 10.78 -13.92 -15.56
CA GLU A 96 9.75 -12.97 -16.00
C GLU A 96 9.48 -11.84 -15.00
N ASP A 97 9.99 -11.94 -13.76
CA ASP A 97 9.74 -10.91 -12.75
C ASP A 97 10.73 -9.75 -12.90
N LYS A 98 10.19 -8.53 -12.97
CA LYS A 98 10.98 -7.30 -13.03
C LYS A 98 11.85 -7.16 -11.77
N PRO A 99 13.17 -6.92 -11.87
CA PRO A 99 14.07 -6.83 -10.72
C PRO A 99 13.74 -5.70 -9.74
N TRP A 100 13.29 -4.53 -10.22
CA TRP A 100 13.03 -3.38 -9.37
C TRP A 100 11.88 -3.57 -8.36
N PRO A 101 10.64 -3.96 -8.76
CA PRO A 101 9.58 -4.23 -7.79
C PRO A 101 9.94 -5.41 -6.88
N PHE A 102 10.71 -6.38 -7.38
CA PHE A 102 11.23 -7.49 -6.59
C PHE A 102 12.11 -7.01 -5.45
N ARG A 103 13.07 -6.13 -5.73
CA ARG A 103 13.92 -5.47 -4.73
C ARG A 103 13.08 -4.76 -3.65
N VAL A 104 12.04 -4.02 -4.05
CA VAL A 104 11.19 -3.28 -3.10
C VAL A 104 10.45 -4.25 -2.17
N VAL A 105 9.83 -5.29 -2.72
CA VAL A 105 9.10 -6.29 -1.91
C VAL A 105 10.04 -7.07 -1.00
N LEU A 106 11.23 -7.43 -1.48
CA LEU A 106 12.26 -8.07 -0.66
C LEU A 106 12.69 -7.15 0.48
N ALA A 107 12.90 -5.85 0.23
CA ALA A 107 13.24 -4.89 1.26
C ALA A 107 12.15 -4.81 2.35
N MET A 108 10.87 -4.80 1.98
CA MET A 108 9.77 -4.84 2.94
C MET A 108 9.77 -6.12 3.78
N VAL A 109 9.91 -7.29 3.15
CA VAL A 109 9.91 -8.58 3.86
C VAL A 109 11.10 -8.72 4.81
N HIS A 110 12.21 -8.06 4.50
CA HIS A 110 13.44 -8.11 5.29
C HIS A 110 13.55 -7.00 6.35
N GLY A 111 12.63 -6.03 6.39
CA GLY A 111 12.69 -4.91 7.33
C GLY A 111 13.56 -3.74 6.89
N SER A 112 14.07 -3.76 5.66
CA SER A 112 14.92 -2.70 5.08
C SER A 112 14.07 -1.57 4.50
N PHE A 113 13.27 -0.93 5.35
CA PHE A 113 12.24 0.04 4.92
C PHE A 113 12.80 1.32 4.30
N ASP A 114 14.08 1.64 4.53
CA ASP A 114 14.74 2.78 3.88
C ASP A 114 14.78 2.65 2.35
N ALA A 115 14.83 1.42 1.83
CA ALA A 115 14.83 1.14 0.40
C ALA A 115 13.43 1.19 -0.24
N VAL A 116 12.36 1.36 0.55
CA VAL A 116 10.99 1.42 0.05
C VAL A 116 10.61 2.86 -0.31
N PRO A 117 10.06 3.12 -1.52
CA PRO A 117 9.67 4.47 -1.91
C PRO A 117 8.37 4.91 -1.23
N ASP A 118 8.37 6.11 -0.65
CA ASP A 118 7.15 6.73 -0.07
C ASP A 118 6.19 7.22 -1.16
N CYS A 119 6.74 7.71 -2.28
CA CYS A 119 5.99 8.27 -3.41
C CYS A 119 6.51 7.70 -4.74
N PRO A 120 6.27 6.41 -5.04
CA PRO A 120 6.59 5.83 -6.34
C PRO A 120 5.75 6.47 -7.45
N SER A 121 6.20 6.34 -8.71
CA SER A 121 5.32 6.65 -9.85
C SER A 121 4.12 5.70 -9.89
N LEU A 122 3.04 6.07 -10.58
CA LEU A 122 1.86 5.20 -10.72
C LEU A 122 2.22 3.85 -11.38
N GLU A 123 3.16 3.85 -12.32
CA GLU A 123 3.68 2.64 -12.96
C GLU A 123 4.47 1.77 -11.98
N GLN A 124 5.40 2.37 -11.25
CA GLN A 124 6.17 1.68 -10.21
C GLN A 124 5.27 1.09 -9.13
N LEU A 125 4.25 1.85 -8.68
CA LEU A 125 3.26 1.37 -7.73
C LEU A 125 2.48 0.18 -8.30
N HIS A 126 2.03 0.27 -9.56
CA HIS A 126 1.34 -0.82 -10.21
C HIS A 126 2.21 -2.09 -10.29
N ASP A 127 3.49 -1.96 -10.66
CA ASP A 127 4.43 -3.09 -10.73
C ASP A 127 4.64 -3.76 -9.35
N ILE A 128 4.76 -2.97 -8.27
CA ILE A 128 4.84 -3.51 -6.90
C ILE A 128 3.54 -4.26 -6.53
N LEU A 129 2.39 -3.68 -6.88
CA LEU A 129 1.08 -4.27 -6.57
C LEU A 129 0.83 -5.56 -7.35
N MET A 130 1.27 -5.63 -8.61
CA MET A 130 1.22 -6.87 -9.39
C MET A 130 2.06 -7.97 -8.74
N LEU A 131 3.28 -7.65 -8.33
CA LEU A 131 4.16 -8.63 -7.70
C LEU A 131 3.61 -9.11 -6.34
N THR A 132 3.09 -8.18 -5.54
CA THR A 132 2.50 -8.51 -4.24
C THR A 132 1.19 -9.27 -4.36
N ASP A 133 0.42 -9.10 -5.45
CA ASP A 133 -0.74 -9.94 -5.72
C ASP A 133 -0.33 -11.36 -6.19
N LYS A 134 0.59 -11.44 -7.18
CA LYS A 134 1.13 -12.70 -7.74
C LYS A 134 1.61 -13.66 -6.65
N TYR A 135 2.28 -13.11 -5.64
CA TYR A 135 2.88 -13.89 -4.56
C TYR A 135 2.11 -13.84 -3.24
N ASP A 136 0.88 -13.33 -3.22
CA ASP A 136 0.04 -13.26 -2.01
C ASP A 136 0.72 -12.54 -0.82
N MET A 137 1.27 -11.36 -1.11
CA MET A 137 2.00 -10.48 -0.19
C MET A 137 1.35 -9.11 -0.01
N ILE A 138 0.10 -8.90 -0.42
CA ILE A 138 -0.61 -7.61 -0.27
C ILE A 138 -0.56 -7.10 1.18
N ARG A 139 -0.61 -7.97 2.19
CA ARG A 139 -0.50 -7.54 3.61
C ARG A 139 0.82 -6.83 3.94
N VAL A 140 1.90 -7.13 3.21
CA VAL A 140 3.24 -6.57 3.46
C VAL A 140 3.26 -5.07 3.12
N ILE A 141 2.40 -4.59 2.22
CA ILE A 141 2.37 -3.19 1.83
C ILE A 141 1.59 -2.29 2.81
N ARG A 142 0.89 -2.88 3.79
CA ARG A 142 -0.02 -2.17 4.71
C ARG A 142 0.56 -0.87 5.29
N PRO A 143 1.83 -0.82 5.74
CA PRO A 143 2.41 0.40 6.29
C PRO A 143 2.45 1.58 5.30
N TRP A 144 2.54 1.32 3.99
CA TRP A 144 2.64 2.37 2.96
C TRP A 144 1.30 2.71 2.29
N VAL A 145 0.21 2.01 2.64
CA VAL A 145 -1.10 2.19 1.97
C VAL A 145 -1.56 3.65 2.00
N ALA A 146 -1.38 4.36 3.12
CA ALA A 146 -1.78 5.76 3.22
C ALA A 146 -1.00 6.67 2.25
N ALA A 147 0.33 6.53 2.22
CA ALA A 147 1.19 7.29 1.31
C ALA A 147 0.89 6.96 -0.15
N TRP A 148 0.74 5.69 -0.49
CA TRP A 148 0.49 5.27 -1.87
C TRP A 148 -0.92 5.57 -2.37
N LYS A 149 -1.91 5.70 -1.47
CA LYS A 149 -3.23 6.27 -1.85
C LYS A 149 -3.10 7.69 -2.38
N SER A 150 -2.22 8.51 -1.77
CA SER A 150 -2.01 9.89 -2.23
C SER A 150 -1.39 9.96 -3.63
N VAL A 151 -0.56 8.98 -4.00
CA VAL A 151 -0.01 8.83 -5.37
C VAL A 151 -1.13 8.61 -6.39
N VAL A 152 -2.08 7.72 -6.07
CA VAL A 152 -3.23 7.39 -6.92
C VAL A 152 -4.17 8.61 -7.08
N GLU A 153 -4.33 9.39 -6.02
CA GLU A 153 -5.13 10.63 -5.99
C GLU A 153 -4.50 11.77 -6.79
N GLY A 154 -3.22 12.05 -6.55
CA GLY A 154 -2.53 13.24 -7.06
C GLY A 154 -2.14 13.15 -8.53
N THR A 155 -2.03 11.93 -9.08
CA THR A 155 -1.76 11.77 -10.50
C THR A 155 -3.00 12.21 -11.28
N ILE A 156 -2.90 12.77 -12.49
CA ILE A 156 -4.02 12.89 -13.46
C ILE A 156 -3.77 11.89 -14.61
N PRO A 157 -4.73 11.03 -15.01
CA PRO A 157 -4.44 9.99 -16.00
C PRO A 157 -4.14 10.64 -17.34
N ALA A 158 -2.93 10.45 -17.86
CA ALA A 158 -2.54 10.98 -19.16
C ALA A 158 -2.93 10.01 -20.28
N THR A 159 -2.82 8.71 -20.00
CA THR A 159 -3.10 7.61 -20.93
C THR A 159 -4.22 6.71 -20.41
N GLY A 160 -4.79 5.88 -21.28
CA GLY A 160 -5.73 4.85 -20.82
C GLY A 160 -5.06 3.76 -19.97
N LEU A 161 -3.76 3.51 -20.17
CA LEU A 161 -2.98 2.62 -19.32
C LEU A 161 -2.88 3.16 -17.88
N ASP A 162 -2.72 4.47 -17.70
CA ASP A 162 -2.74 5.09 -16.36
C ASP A 162 -4.09 4.91 -15.67
N HIS A 163 -5.20 4.88 -16.41
CA HIS A 163 -6.50 4.55 -15.84
C HIS A 163 -6.55 3.12 -15.32
N ILE A 164 -6.09 2.14 -16.11
CA ILE A 164 -6.04 0.73 -15.70
C ILE A 164 -5.16 0.57 -14.45
N ARG A 165 -3.96 1.17 -14.46
CA ARG A 165 -3.03 1.16 -13.33
C ARG A 165 -3.66 1.72 -12.06
N ARG A 166 -4.46 2.79 -12.15
CA ARG A 166 -5.19 3.35 -11.00
C ARG A 166 -6.31 2.48 -10.51
N VAL A 167 -7.09 1.89 -11.40
CA VAL A 167 -8.19 1.00 -11.02
C VAL A 167 -7.60 -0.20 -10.28
N HIS A 168 -6.53 -0.79 -10.81
CA HIS A 168 -5.77 -1.84 -10.13
C HIS A 168 -5.22 -1.38 -8.78
N ALA A 169 -4.56 -0.22 -8.73
CA ALA A 169 -3.96 0.28 -7.49
C ALA A 169 -5.01 0.57 -6.42
N ALA A 170 -6.12 1.21 -6.79
CA ALA A 170 -7.20 1.51 -5.87
C ALA A 170 -7.86 0.24 -5.30
N TRP A 171 -8.00 -0.80 -6.13
CA TRP A 171 -8.48 -2.12 -5.72
C TRP A 171 -7.54 -2.75 -4.69
N GLN A 172 -6.25 -2.90 -5.01
CA GLN A 172 -5.29 -3.57 -4.13
C GLN A 172 -5.04 -2.81 -2.83
N LEU A 173 -5.08 -1.48 -2.86
CA LEU A 173 -4.96 -0.63 -1.67
C LEU A 173 -6.25 -0.57 -0.83
N GLY A 174 -7.32 -1.25 -1.27
CA GLY A 174 -8.60 -1.32 -0.56
C GLY A 174 -9.28 0.04 -0.39
N SER A 175 -9.11 0.97 -1.34
CA SER A 175 -9.75 2.29 -1.29
C SER A 175 -11.00 2.32 -2.18
N GLU A 176 -12.17 2.13 -1.57
CA GLU A 176 -13.45 2.15 -2.29
C GLU A 176 -13.68 3.47 -3.02
N GLU A 177 -13.37 4.60 -2.37
CA GLU A 177 -13.52 5.92 -2.95
C GLU A 177 -12.65 6.08 -4.22
N LEU A 178 -11.38 5.67 -4.16
CA LEU A 178 -10.48 5.77 -5.31
C LEU A 178 -10.87 4.79 -6.41
N LEU A 179 -11.32 3.60 -6.03
CA LEU A 179 -11.75 2.60 -6.98
C LEU A 179 -12.97 3.12 -7.76
N CYS A 180 -13.93 3.70 -7.06
CA CYS A 180 -15.12 4.32 -7.67
C CYS A 180 -14.72 5.47 -8.60
N LYS A 181 -13.90 6.42 -8.12
CA LYS A 181 -13.41 7.55 -8.94
C LYS A 181 -12.68 7.08 -10.19
N ALA A 182 -11.74 6.15 -10.05
CA ALA A 182 -10.92 5.64 -11.16
C ALA A 182 -11.76 4.84 -12.16
N SER A 183 -12.63 3.95 -11.68
CA SER A 183 -13.51 3.10 -12.50
C SER A 183 -14.50 3.94 -13.30
N ARG A 184 -15.15 4.92 -12.66
CA ARG A 184 -16.07 5.84 -13.34
C ARG A 184 -15.34 6.66 -14.40
N ALA A 185 -14.17 7.20 -14.07
CA ALA A 185 -13.40 7.99 -15.01
C ALA A 185 -12.93 7.16 -16.22
N PHE A 186 -12.57 5.89 -16.02
CA PHE A 186 -12.24 4.98 -17.12
C PHE A 186 -13.47 4.64 -17.97
N ALA A 187 -14.57 4.21 -17.35
CA ALA A 187 -15.81 3.86 -18.04
C ALA A 187 -16.34 5.00 -18.92
N LEU A 188 -16.26 6.24 -18.45
CA LEU A 188 -16.73 7.41 -19.18
C LEU A 188 -15.89 7.74 -20.42
N ASN A 189 -14.61 7.37 -20.43
CA ASN A 189 -13.67 7.82 -21.47
C ASN A 189 -13.13 6.69 -22.37
N VAL A 190 -13.48 5.43 -22.10
CA VAL A 190 -13.09 4.31 -22.95
C VAL A 190 -14.07 4.10 -24.11
N SER A 191 -13.51 4.02 -25.31
CA SER A 191 -14.19 3.66 -26.56
C SER A 191 -13.87 2.20 -26.90
N ILE A 192 -14.81 1.50 -27.53
CA ILE A 192 -14.68 0.07 -27.84
C ILE A 192 -15.03 -0.15 -29.30
N TYR A 193 -14.11 -0.73 -30.07
CA TYR A 193 -14.32 -1.07 -31.47
C TYR A 193 -14.22 -2.57 -31.64
N LYS A 194 -15.05 -3.13 -32.52
CA LYS A 194 -14.95 -4.55 -32.92
C LYS A 194 -14.11 -4.63 -34.19
N SER A 195 -13.01 -5.37 -34.16
CA SER A 195 -12.16 -5.63 -35.33
C SER A 195 -11.92 -7.13 -35.41
N GLU A 196 -12.33 -7.77 -36.53
CA GLU A 196 -11.97 -9.17 -36.86
C GLU A 196 -12.03 -10.15 -35.67
N ASP A 197 -13.18 -10.17 -34.98
CA ASP A 197 -13.49 -11.00 -33.79
C ASP A 197 -12.85 -10.60 -32.44
N GLU A 198 -12.03 -9.55 -32.40
CA GLU A 198 -11.48 -9.00 -31.15
C GLU A 198 -12.08 -7.64 -30.77
N LYS A 199 -12.28 -7.42 -29.47
CA LYS A 199 -12.66 -6.12 -28.92
C LYS A 199 -11.39 -5.30 -28.71
N ARG A 200 -11.28 -4.17 -29.41
CA ARG A 200 -10.21 -3.20 -29.21
C ARG A 200 -10.68 -2.04 -28.35
N PHE A 201 -9.87 -1.69 -27.36
CA PHE A 201 -10.16 -0.62 -26.41
C PHE A 201 -9.34 0.60 -26.76
N TYR A 202 -9.98 1.77 -26.80
CA TYR A 202 -9.32 3.03 -27.11
C TYR A 202 -9.60 4.08 -26.04
N PHE A 203 -8.60 4.89 -25.74
CA PHE A 203 -8.74 6.08 -24.90
C PHE A 203 -8.16 7.28 -25.65
N ARG A 204 -9.00 8.28 -25.96
CA ARG A 204 -8.60 9.46 -26.74
C ARG A 204 -7.75 9.10 -27.97
N ASP A 205 -8.25 8.14 -28.76
CA ASP A 205 -7.62 7.63 -29.99
C ASP A 205 -6.33 6.80 -29.81
N GLN A 206 -5.90 6.51 -28.58
CA GLN A 206 -4.81 5.58 -28.28
C GLN A 206 -5.35 4.15 -28.07
N ASP A 207 -4.77 3.17 -28.78
CA ASP A 207 -5.10 1.74 -28.62
C ASP A 207 -4.53 1.20 -27.29
N LEU A 208 -5.38 0.56 -26.49
CA LEU A 208 -5.06 -0.05 -25.20
C LEU A 208 -4.96 -1.57 -25.28
N THR A 209 -5.30 -2.17 -26.42
CA THR A 209 -5.41 -3.63 -26.58
C THR A 209 -4.06 -4.32 -26.45
N LEU A 210 -2.97 -3.64 -26.86
CA LEU A 210 -1.59 -4.11 -26.71
C LEU A 210 -1.11 -4.22 -25.25
N ALA A 211 -1.83 -3.63 -24.30
CA ALA A 211 -1.53 -3.77 -22.87
C ALA A 211 -2.31 -4.91 -22.18
N SER A 212 -3.13 -5.67 -22.93
CA SER A 212 -4.02 -6.69 -22.36
C SER A 212 -3.36 -8.06 -22.17
N GLU A 213 -2.20 -8.31 -22.81
CA GLU A 213 -1.43 -9.54 -22.56
C GLU A 213 -0.69 -9.49 -21.21
N ASP A 214 -0.48 -8.29 -20.66
CA ASP A 214 0.15 -8.10 -19.36
C ASP A 214 -0.84 -7.59 -18.30
N HIS A 215 -1.28 -8.53 -17.46
CA HIS A 215 -1.34 -8.28 -16.01
C HIS A 215 -2.30 -7.15 -15.53
N SER A 216 -3.56 -7.17 -15.98
CA SER A 216 -4.59 -6.21 -15.54
C SER A 216 -5.45 -6.73 -14.37
N GLY A 217 -4.89 -6.92 -13.17
CA GLY A 217 -5.65 -7.24 -11.95
C GLY A 217 -6.66 -8.40 -12.10
N PRO A 218 -7.72 -8.45 -11.27
CA PRO A 218 -8.80 -9.43 -11.47
C PRO A 218 -9.51 -9.14 -12.80
N SER A 219 -9.55 -10.09 -13.74
CA SER A 219 -10.26 -9.95 -15.03
C SER A 219 -11.72 -9.52 -14.87
N GLU A 220 -12.34 -9.94 -13.77
CA GLU A 220 -13.69 -9.57 -13.35
C GLU A 220 -13.86 -8.05 -13.12
N LEU A 221 -12.80 -7.36 -12.67
CA LEU A 221 -12.84 -5.92 -12.45
C LEU A 221 -13.07 -5.16 -13.75
N MET A 222 -12.38 -5.57 -14.82
CA MET A 222 -12.56 -4.97 -16.13
C MET A 222 -13.97 -5.25 -16.68
N ASP A 223 -14.47 -6.48 -16.54
CA ASP A 223 -15.84 -6.81 -16.96
C ASP A 223 -16.89 -5.95 -16.24
N ILE A 224 -16.69 -5.69 -14.95
CA ILE A 224 -17.56 -4.84 -14.15
C ILE A 224 -17.54 -3.40 -14.66
N VAL A 225 -16.36 -2.85 -14.93
CA VAL A 225 -16.22 -1.48 -15.45
C VAL A 225 -16.81 -1.36 -16.86
N LEU A 226 -16.66 -2.38 -17.70
CA LEU A 226 -17.24 -2.44 -19.04
C LEU A 226 -18.77 -2.57 -19.00
N LYS A 227 -19.32 -3.33 -18.05
CA LYS A 227 -20.77 -3.37 -17.81
C LYS A 227 -21.30 -2.01 -17.39
N PHE A 228 -20.63 -1.36 -16.45
CA PHE A 228 -21.00 -0.02 -15.98
C PHE A 228 -20.99 1.01 -17.12
N ARG A 229 -20.03 0.92 -18.04
CA ARG A 229 -20.04 1.71 -19.28
C ARG A 229 -21.30 1.48 -20.11
N LEU A 230 -21.72 0.23 -20.31
CA LEU A 230 -22.91 -0.08 -21.10
C LEU A 230 -24.17 0.49 -20.45
N ASP A 231 -24.30 0.38 -19.13
CA ASP A 231 -25.45 0.93 -18.39
C ASP A 231 -25.56 2.45 -18.60
N ILE A 232 -24.45 3.19 -18.47
CA ILE A 232 -24.41 4.65 -18.71
C ILE A 232 -24.82 4.98 -20.16
N ILE A 233 -24.31 4.23 -21.13
CA ILE A 233 -24.66 4.45 -22.54
C ILE A 233 -26.15 4.18 -22.76
N GLN A 234 -26.70 3.13 -22.16
CA GLN A 234 -28.10 2.80 -22.31
C GLN A 234 -28.98 3.93 -21.77
N ASP A 235 -28.65 4.50 -20.61
CA ASP A 235 -29.35 5.67 -20.05
C ASP A 235 -29.33 6.86 -21.02
N TYR A 236 -28.19 7.12 -21.66
CA TYR A 236 -28.04 8.20 -22.65
C TYR A 236 -28.88 7.96 -23.90
N LEU A 237 -28.91 6.72 -24.39
CA LEU A 237 -29.74 6.33 -25.54
C LEU A 237 -31.22 6.43 -25.21
N ASP A 238 -31.64 5.95 -24.04
CA ASP A 238 -33.03 5.99 -23.58
C ASP A 238 -33.54 7.44 -23.46
N PHE A 239 -32.71 8.34 -22.92
CA PHE A 239 -32.99 9.76 -22.92
C PHE A 239 -33.18 10.31 -24.33
N TYR A 240 -32.24 10.03 -25.24
CA TYR A 240 -32.34 10.46 -26.64
C TYR A 240 -33.62 9.97 -27.30
N HIS A 241 -33.91 8.66 -27.21
CA HIS A 241 -35.09 8.05 -27.83
C HIS A 241 -36.38 8.60 -27.23
N LEU A 242 -36.43 8.86 -25.92
CA LEU A 242 -37.55 9.51 -25.27
C LEU A 242 -37.77 10.94 -25.81
N GLN A 243 -36.70 11.71 -25.98
CA GLN A 243 -36.79 13.08 -26.51
C GLN A 243 -37.26 13.10 -27.97
N VAL A 244 -36.79 12.17 -28.80
CA VAL A 244 -37.26 12.02 -30.19
C VAL A 244 -38.71 11.55 -30.22
N HIS A 245 -39.09 10.58 -29.38
CA HIS A 245 -40.45 10.07 -29.32
C HIS A 245 -41.46 11.14 -28.91
N ARG A 246 -41.15 11.94 -27.88
CA ARG A 246 -42.00 13.06 -27.45
C ARG A 246 -42.32 14.04 -28.59
N ARG A 247 -41.35 14.30 -29.48
CA ARG A 247 -41.47 15.24 -30.61
C ARG A 247 -42.08 14.65 -31.87
N THR A 248 -42.14 13.31 -31.97
CA THR A 248 -42.69 12.59 -33.14
C THR A 248 -44.08 11.98 -32.87
N SER A 249 -44.49 11.88 -31.61
CA SER A 249 -45.80 11.35 -31.22
C SER A 249 -46.97 12.28 -31.61
N ASN A 250 -48.14 11.71 -31.90
CA ASN A 250 -49.36 12.40 -32.35
C ASN A 250 -49.96 13.41 -31.34
N GLY A 251 -49.30 13.65 -30.20
CA GLY A 251 -49.67 14.61 -29.16
C GLY A 251 -48.54 15.58 -28.80
N ALA A 252 -47.57 15.80 -29.68
CA ALA A 252 -46.41 16.66 -29.44
C ALA A 252 -46.85 18.04 -28.93
N THR A 253 -46.49 18.36 -27.69
CA THR A 253 -46.95 19.57 -26.99
C THR A 253 -46.11 20.79 -27.33
N GLY A 254 -45.21 20.74 -28.33
CA GLY A 254 -44.24 21.79 -28.65
C GLY A 254 -43.33 22.19 -27.50
N CYS A 255 -42.41 23.11 -27.80
CA CYS A 255 -41.57 23.73 -26.79
C CYS A 255 -42.45 24.59 -25.85
N GLN A 256 -42.59 24.17 -24.59
CA GLN A 256 -43.30 24.92 -23.53
C GLN A 256 -42.51 26.16 -23.05
N ALA A 257 -41.94 26.93 -23.98
CA ALA A 257 -41.33 28.20 -23.63
C ALA A 257 -42.46 29.21 -23.35
N GLU A 258 -42.80 29.39 -22.07
CA GLU A 258 -43.71 30.44 -21.55
C GLU A 258 -43.37 31.87 -22.06
N THR A 259 -42.21 32.05 -22.69
CA THR A 259 -41.67 33.32 -23.16
C THR A 259 -42.37 33.89 -24.40
N LEU A 260 -43.06 33.09 -25.22
CA LEU A 260 -43.75 33.61 -26.42
C LEU A 260 -45.13 34.21 -26.08
N SER A 261 -45.83 33.67 -25.09
CA SER A 261 -47.17 34.15 -24.67
C SER A 261 -47.13 35.52 -23.99
N LYS A 262 -46.03 35.86 -23.32
CA LYS A 262 -45.91 37.13 -22.58
C LYS A 262 -45.49 38.32 -23.46
N LYS A 263 -44.83 38.08 -24.59
CA LYS A 263 -44.27 39.16 -25.43
C LYS A 263 -45.25 39.70 -26.47
N TYR A 264 -46.23 38.90 -26.90
CA TYR A 264 -47.26 39.31 -27.84
C TYR A 264 -48.63 39.01 -27.25
N LYS A 265 -49.38 40.05 -26.88
CA LYS A 265 -50.79 39.97 -26.45
C LYS A 265 -51.69 39.53 -27.61
N PHE A 266 -51.53 38.31 -28.11
CA PHE A 266 -52.44 37.75 -29.10
C PHE A 266 -53.63 37.07 -28.41
N GLN A 267 -54.78 37.25 -29.04
CA GLN A 267 -56.04 36.58 -28.71
C GLN A 267 -55.83 35.07 -28.71
N TYR A 268 -56.37 34.39 -27.70
CA TYR A 268 -56.15 32.99 -27.38
C TYR A 268 -56.76 32.07 -28.46
N ASP A 269 -55.99 31.68 -29.49
CA ASP A 269 -56.37 30.66 -30.48
C ASP A 269 -55.56 29.35 -30.25
N PRO A 270 -56.20 28.29 -29.72
CA PRO A 270 -55.57 26.99 -29.50
C PRO A 270 -55.02 26.34 -30.78
N ALA A 271 -55.59 26.64 -31.96
CA ALA A 271 -55.16 26.05 -33.22
C ALA A 271 -53.85 26.68 -33.73
N ALA A 272 -53.72 28.00 -33.62
CA ALA A 272 -52.49 28.73 -33.94
C ALA A 272 -51.33 28.31 -33.03
N LEU A 273 -51.60 28.10 -31.73
CA LEU A 273 -50.61 27.63 -30.77
C LEU A 273 -50.12 26.21 -31.13
N ARG A 274 -51.03 25.27 -31.43
CA ARG A 274 -50.66 23.91 -31.87
C ARG A 274 -49.79 23.91 -33.13
N LYS A 275 -50.05 24.82 -34.07
CA LYS A 275 -49.24 24.96 -35.29
C LYS A 275 -47.82 25.45 -34.97
N GLN A 276 -47.69 26.46 -34.12
CA GLN A 276 -46.39 27.01 -33.68
C GLN A 276 -45.57 25.97 -32.87
N HIS A 277 -46.26 25.12 -32.12
CA HIS A 277 -45.68 24.02 -31.36
C HIS A 277 -45.13 22.92 -32.29
N ALA A 278 -45.90 22.51 -33.30
CA ALA A 278 -45.45 21.55 -34.32
C ALA A 278 -44.28 22.07 -35.17
N GLU A 279 -44.29 23.36 -35.53
CA GLU A 279 -43.15 24.01 -36.21
C GLU A 279 -41.90 23.98 -35.31
N CYS A 280 -42.02 24.30 -34.02
CA CYS A 280 -40.90 24.23 -33.09
C CYS A 280 -40.32 22.81 -32.93
N ASP A 281 -41.18 21.79 -32.92
CA ASP A 281 -40.76 20.39 -32.86
C ASP A 281 -40.02 19.97 -34.13
N LEU A 282 -40.48 20.40 -35.32
CA LEU A 282 -39.80 20.16 -36.60
C LEU A 282 -38.40 20.81 -36.64
N TRP A 283 -38.27 22.05 -36.17
CA TRP A 283 -36.97 22.72 -36.07
C TRP A 283 -36.02 22.00 -35.11
N SER A 284 -36.55 21.53 -33.97
CA SER A 284 -35.79 20.74 -33.00
C SER A 284 -35.32 19.41 -33.59
N LEU A 285 -36.20 18.69 -34.30
CA LEU A 285 -35.86 17.44 -34.98
C LEU A 285 -34.82 17.66 -36.09
N GLY A 286 -34.95 18.74 -36.86
CA GLY A 286 -33.95 19.14 -37.86
C GLY A 286 -32.58 19.40 -37.25
N HIS A 287 -32.52 20.11 -36.11
CA HIS A 287 -31.27 20.35 -35.37
C HIS A 287 -30.66 19.05 -34.83
N ILE A 288 -31.47 18.17 -34.22
CA ILE A 288 -31.02 16.84 -33.76
C ILE A 288 -30.42 16.06 -34.92
N MET A 289 -31.10 16.02 -36.07
CA MET A 289 -30.64 15.32 -37.26
C MET A 289 -29.34 15.92 -37.82
N GLN A 290 -29.21 17.25 -37.80
CA GLN A 290 -27.97 17.93 -38.17
C GLN A 290 -26.80 17.56 -37.24
N CYS A 291 -27.03 17.51 -35.93
CA CYS A 291 -26.01 17.08 -34.95
C CYS A 291 -25.58 15.62 -35.15
N LEU A 292 -26.52 14.72 -35.48
CA LEU A 292 -26.22 13.32 -35.79
C LEU A 292 -25.33 13.22 -37.04
N VAL A 293 -25.75 13.83 -38.14
CA VAL A 293 -25.04 13.78 -39.43
C VAL A 293 -23.64 14.38 -39.31
N THR A 294 -23.51 15.55 -38.67
CA THR A 294 -22.21 16.19 -38.43
C THR A 294 -21.28 15.37 -37.54
N SER A 295 -21.85 14.49 -36.72
CA SER A 295 -21.10 13.57 -35.86
C SER A 295 -20.94 12.18 -36.46
N GLY A 296 -21.35 11.96 -37.71
CA GLY A 296 -21.19 10.68 -38.43
C GLY A 296 -22.24 9.62 -38.08
N PHE A 297 -23.35 9.99 -37.46
CA PHE A 297 -24.47 9.08 -37.18
C PHE A 297 -25.64 9.34 -38.12
N GLN A 298 -26.24 8.27 -38.65
CA GLN A 298 -27.57 8.36 -39.28
C GLN A 298 -28.68 8.39 -38.22
N SER A 299 -28.55 7.57 -37.19
CA SER A 299 -29.35 7.58 -35.96
C SER A 299 -28.51 6.99 -34.83
N LEU A 300 -28.89 7.27 -33.57
CA LEU A 300 -28.30 6.55 -32.44
C LEU A 300 -28.98 5.17 -32.30
N PRO A 301 -28.21 4.10 -32.03
CA PRO A 301 -28.76 2.76 -31.87
C PRO A 301 -29.67 2.67 -30.63
N ARG A 302 -30.42 1.58 -30.50
CA ARG A 302 -31.27 1.34 -29.32
C ARG A 302 -30.56 0.61 -28.19
N ARG A 303 -29.46 -0.08 -28.52
CA ARG A 303 -28.72 -0.94 -27.62
C ARG A 303 -27.32 -0.38 -27.39
N ALA A 304 -26.90 -0.32 -26.13
CA ALA A 304 -25.60 0.21 -25.75
C ALA A 304 -24.42 -0.55 -26.39
N GLU A 305 -24.57 -1.84 -26.67
CA GLU A 305 -23.52 -2.68 -27.26
C GLU A 305 -23.16 -2.31 -28.71
N GLU A 306 -24.02 -1.52 -29.37
CA GLU A 306 -23.82 -1.02 -30.72
C GLU A 306 -23.05 0.33 -30.72
N VAL A 307 -22.85 0.94 -29.55
CA VAL A 307 -22.15 2.22 -29.41
C VAL A 307 -20.66 2.00 -29.15
N THR A 308 -19.86 2.37 -30.15
CA THR A 308 -18.39 2.28 -30.07
C THR A 308 -17.75 3.46 -29.33
N ARG A 309 -18.37 4.64 -29.39
CA ARG A 309 -17.86 5.86 -28.75
C ARG A 309 -17.89 5.80 -27.23
N SER A 310 -17.08 6.63 -26.58
CA SER A 310 -17.09 6.76 -25.14
C SER A 310 -18.40 7.44 -24.65
N PRO A 311 -18.85 7.16 -23.41
CA PRO A 311 -19.94 7.91 -22.80
C PRO A 311 -19.70 9.43 -22.79
N SER A 312 -18.46 9.88 -22.56
CA SER A 312 -18.09 11.30 -22.60
C SER A 312 -18.34 11.94 -23.97
N ASP A 313 -18.05 11.23 -25.07
CA ASP A 313 -18.33 11.71 -26.42
C ASP A 313 -19.83 11.74 -26.70
N LEU A 314 -20.56 10.73 -26.21
CA LEU A 314 -21.99 10.63 -26.40
C LEU A 314 -22.73 11.73 -25.63
N ILE A 315 -22.35 12.03 -24.38
CA ILE A 315 -22.96 13.13 -23.63
C ILE A 315 -22.62 14.50 -24.25
N ALA A 316 -21.41 14.69 -24.78
CA ALA A 316 -21.05 15.90 -25.50
C ALA A 316 -21.90 16.07 -26.77
N LEU A 317 -22.18 14.97 -27.47
CA LEU A 317 -23.09 14.96 -28.62
C LEU A 317 -24.53 15.31 -28.22
N LEU A 318 -25.05 14.71 -27.14
CA LEU A 318 -26.38 15.03 -26.61
C LEU A 318 -26.48 16.49 -26.15
N GLY A 319 -25.43 17.03 -25.53
CA GLY A 319 -25.36 18.44 -25.15
C GLY A 319 -25.50 19.39 -26.34
N LYS A 320 -24.92 19.04 -27.50
CA LYS A 320 -25.11 19.79 -28.77
C LYS A 320 -26.54 19.68 -29.30
N MET A 321 -27.15 18.50 -29.20
CA MET A 321 -28.54 18.25 -29.65
C MET A 321 -29.57 18.99 -28.81
N PHE A 322 -29.29 19.13 -27.51
CA PHE A 322 -30.23 19.69 -26.55
C PHE A 322 -29.57 20.87 -25.78
N PRO A 323 -29.28 22.02 -26.42
CA PRO A 323 -28.48 23.11 -25.83
C PRO A 323 -29.01 23.73 -24.53
N ARG A 324 -30.30 23.54 -24.20
CA ARG A 324 -30.82 23.86 -22.85
C ARG A 324 -30.23 22.97 -21.74
N PHE A 325 -29.34 22.04 -22.07
CA PHE A 325 -28.46 21.32 -21.16
C PHE A 325 -27.32 22.18 -20.60
N SER A 326 -26.86 23.23 -21.30
CA SER A 326 -25.62 23.96 -20.95
C SER A 326 -25.81 25.35 -20.34
N ASP A 327 -27.03 25.92 -20.36
CA ASP A 327 -27.30 27.25 -19.81
C ASP A 327 -27.65 27.19 -18.32
N GLN A 328 -26.77 27.71 -17.47
CA GLN A 328 -26.87 27.69 -16.01
C GLN A 328 -28.01 28.55 -15.41
N SER A 329 -28.88 29.16 -16.21
CA SER A 329 -29.86 30.15 -15.71
C SER A 329 -31.33 29.94 -16.12
N GLY A 330 -31.69 28.79 -16.72
CA GLY A 330 -33.08 28.58 -17.15
C GLY A 330 -33.46 27.17 -17.61
N VAL A 331 -33.06 26.15 -16.86
CA VAL A 331 -33.37 24.74 -17.17
C VAL A 331 -34.70 24.33 -16.50
N SER A 332 -35.57 23.61 -17.20
CA SER A 332 -36.65 22.87 -16.54
C SER A 332 -36.02 21.88 -15.55
N SER A 333 -36.46 21.91 -14.28
CA SER A 333 -35.95 21.08 -13.18
C SER A 333 -35.63 19.62 -13.55
N GLU A 334 -36.38 19.04 -14.48
CA GLU A 334 -36.27 17.64 -14.93
C GLU A 334 -34.92 17.23 -15.54
N ALA A 335 -34.24 18.06 -16.35
CA ALA A 335 -32.99 17.64 -17.01
C ALA A 335 -31.76 17.72 -16.08
N LYS A 336 -31.74 18.73 -15.20
CA LYS A 336 -30.74 18.86 -14.14
C LYS A 336 -30.95 17.79 -13.08
N CYS A 337 -32.21 17.49 -12.75
CA CYS A 337 -32.60 16.37 -11.90
C CYS A 337 -32.24 15.03 -12.55
N TRP A 338 -32.42 14.83 -13.85
CA TRP A 338 -32.02 13.59 -14.53
C TRP A 338 -30.50 13.40 -14.56
N TYR A 339 -29.70 14.43 -14.86
CA TYR A 339 -28.23 14.32 -14.77
C TYR A 339 -27.75 14.09 -13.34
N GLN A 340 -28.34 14.78 -12.35
CA GLN A 340 -28.04 14.56 -10.93
C GLN A 340 -28.52 13.21 -10.42
N SER A 341 -29.66 12.70 -10.93
CA SER A 341 -30.25 11.38 -10.65
C SER A 341 -29.38 10.31 -11.25
N VAL A 342 -29.09 10.32 -12.55
CA VAL A 342 -28.15 9.37 -13.18
C VAL A 342 -26.78 9.42 -12.48
N ALA A 343 -26.28 10.61 -12.14
CA ALA A 343 -25.02 10.72 -11.38
C ALA A 343 -25.11 10.24 -9.92
N SER A 344 -26.29 10.26 -9.28
CA SER A 344 -26.53 9.77 -7.90
C SER A 344 -26.94 8.30 -7.85
N ASP A 345 -27.80 7.85 -8.75
CA ASP A 345 -28.20 6.47 -8.99
C ASP A 345 -26.97 5.62 -9.32
N HIS A 346 -25.99 6.20 -10.02
CA HIS A 346 -24.71 5.54 -10.27
C HIS A 346 -23.68 5.69 -9.13
N LYS A 347 -23.91 6.56 -8.13
CA LYS A 347 -23.09 6.62 -6.91
C LYS A 347 -23.34 5.42 -6.00
N ASP A 348 -24.56 4.87 -6.04
CA ASP A 348 -25.02 3.73 -5.23
C ASP A 348 -25.18 2.43 -6.06
N CYS A 349 -24.59 2.38 -7.27
CA CYS A 349 -24.88 1.32 -8.25
C CYS A 349 -24.36 -0.08 -7.84
N SER A 350 -25.12 -1.13 -8.18
CA SER A 350 -24.84 -2.54 -7.83
C SER A 350 -23.47 -3.14 -8.23
N PRO A 351 -22.73 -2.64 -9.24
CA PRO A 351 -21.34 -3.04 -9.48
C PRO A 351 -20.46 -2.98 -8.23
N PHE A 352 -20.69 -2.00 -7.35
CA PHE A 352 -19.86 -1.74 -6.18
C PHE A 352 -20.12 -2.72 -5.04
N ARG A 353 -21.39 -3.08 -4.75
CA ARG A 353 -21.69 -4.22 -3.87
C ARG A 353 -21.10 -5.51 -4.37
N LYS A 354 -21.11 -5.73 -5.69
CA LYS A 354 -20.52 -6.92 -6.29
C LYS A 354 -19.00 -6.92 -6.21
N LEU A 355 -18.36 -5.75 -6.32
CA LEU A 355 -16.93 -5.57 -6.07
C LEU A 355 -16.57 -5.77 -4.58
N GLU A 356 -17.43 -5.36 -3.66
CA GLU A 356 -17.29 -5.67 -2.23
C GLU A 356 -17.44 -7.17 -1.94
N GLU A 357 -18.45 -7.81 -2.53
CA GLU A 357 -18.66 -9.27 -2.46
C GLU A 357 -17.44 -10.01 -3.01
N LEU A 358 -16.91 -9.61 -4.18
CA LEU A 358 -15.72 -10.22 -4.77
C LEU A 358 -14.46 -9.99 -3.93
N ARG A 359 -14.29 -8.81 -3.32
CA ARG A 359 -13.18 -8.54 -2.39
C ARG A 359 -13.28 -9.43 -1.16
N ASP A 360 -14.47 -9.54 -0.59
CA ASP A 360 -14.73 -10.34 0.60
C ASP A 360 -14.66 -11.85 0.31
N GLU A 361 -15.08 -12.29 -0.88
CA GLU A 361 -14.97 -13.66 -1.38
C GLU A 361 -13.53 -14.02 -1.72
N ALA A 362 -12.76 -13.15 -2.37
CA ALA A 362 -11.33 -13.34 -2.58
C ALA A 362 -10.57 -13.42 -1.25
N GLY A 363 -10.94 -12.58 -0.27
CA GLY A 363 -10.42 -12.65 1.11
C GLY A 363 -10.82 -13.92 1.87
N LYS A 364 -12.00 -14.48 1.60
CA LYS A 364 -12.51 -15.74 2.20
C LYS A 364 -11.97 -17.00 1.51
N SER A 365 -11.75 -16.96 0.20
CA SER A 365 -11.23 -18.08 -0.59
C SER A 365 -9.73 -18.29 -0.31
N LYS A 366 -9.00 -17.22 -0.02
CA LYS A 366 -7.59 -17.26 0.44
C LYS A 366 -7.41 -17.65 1.92
N SER A 367 -8.47 -17.64 2.74
CA SER A 367 -8.42 -18.04 4.16
C SER A 367 -8.91 -19.46 4.44
N ARG A 368 -9.37 -20.21 3.43
CA ARG A 368 -9.90 -21.57 3.61
C ARG A 368 -8.80 -22.65 3.56
N ALA A 369 -7.92 -22.60 4.56
CA ALA A 369 -7.15 -23.77 4.99
C ALA A 369 -7.09 -23.77 6.53
N THR A 370 -8.25 -24.04 7.16
CA THR A 370 -8.35 -24.25 8.61
C THR A 370 -8.42 -25.74 8.90
N ILE A 371 -7.43 -26.23 9.65
CA ILE A 371 -7.34 -27.59 10.21
C ILE A 371 -8.32 -27.70 11.40
N PRO A 372 -8.91 -28.89 11.70
CA PRO A 372 -10.08 -29.03 12.57
C PRO A 372 -9.81 -28.70 14.04
N ASN A 373 -10.81 -28.09 14.69
CA ASN A 373 -10.91 -27.91 16.13
C ASN A 373 -11.24 -29.26 16.80
N ASP A 374 -10.42 -29.68 17.76
CA ASP A 374 -10.79 -30.71 18.73
C ASP A 374 -10.84 -30.13 20.16
N ALA A 375 -12.05 -30.29 20.73
CA ALA A 375 -12.42 -30.54 22.12
C ALA A 375 -11.93 -29.60 23.25
N GLU A 376 -12.91 -28.82 23.73
CA GLU A 376 -13.02 -28.37 25.11
C GLU A 376 -12.83 -29.52 26.12
N THR A 377 -12.03 -29.29 27.17
CA THR A 377 -12.22 -29.96 28.45
C THR A 377 -11.91 -28.97 29.58
N THR A 378 -12.92 -28.80 30.42
CA THR A 378 -12.99 -27.95 31.60
C THR A 378 -12.18 -28.55 32.76
N ALA A 379 -11.34 -27.75 33.41
CA ALA A 379 -10.91 -28.00 34.80
C ALA A 379 -10.49 -26.68 35.48
N GLN A 380 -11.08 -26.40 36.65
CA GLN A 380 -10.65 -25.34 37.58
C GLN A 380 -9.60 -25.89 38.59
N PRO A 381 -9.13 -25.11 39.60
CA PRO A 381 -7.83 -24.47 39.55
C PRO A 381 -6.90 -24.97 40.67
N GLU A 382 -5.64 -25.25 40.34
CA GLU A 382 -4.62 -25.51 41.36
C GLU A 382 -3.42 -24.58 41.16
N THR A 383 -3.11 -23.84 42.23
CA THR A 383 -2.04 -22.86 42.36
C THR A 383 -0.66 -23.48 42.18
N SER A 384 0.09 -23.08 41.15
CA SER A 384 1.57 -23.18 41.09
C SER A 384 2.15 -22.36 39.93
N GLN A 385 2.96 -21.35 40.28
CA GLN A 385 3.98 -20.65 39.47
C GLN A 385 3.58 -20.30 38.02
N THR A 386 2.95 -19.14 37.84
CA THR A 386 2.55 -18.60 36.54
C THR A 386 3.76 -18.25 35.67
N THR A 387 4.09 -19.12 34.72
CA THR A 387 4.92 -18.76 33.57
C THR A 387 4.19 -17.63 32.82
N PRO A 388 4.87 -16.51 32.46
CA PRO A 388 4.21 -15.42 31.74
C PRO A 388 3.62 -15.92 30.41
N PRO A 389 2.46 -15.40 29.98
CA PRO A 389 1.84 -15.81 28.73
C PRO A 389 2.80 -15.60 27.55
N VAL A 390 2.94 -16.63 26.71
CA VAL A 390 3.84 -16.60 25.54
C VAL A 390 3.07 -16.06 24.34
N ILE A 391 3.50 -14.90 23.85
CA ILE A 391 3.01 -14.29 22.61
C ILE A 391 3.83 -14.88 21.46
N VAL A 392 3.18 -15.62 20.57
CA VAL A 392 3.83 -16.25 19.42
C VAL A 392 3.77 -15.33 18.22
N LEU A 393 4.92 -14.76 17.83
CA LEU A 393 5.04 -13.90 16.65
C LEU A 393 5.59 -14.68 15.44
N ASP A 394 6.39 -15.71 15.68
CA ASP A 394 6.76 -16.70 14.68
C ASP A 394 6.49 -18.12 15.23
N PRO A 395 5.52 -18.87 14.68
CA PRO A 395 5.29 -20.26 15.05
C PRO A 395 6.54 -21.14 14.93
N GLU A 396 7.40 -20.84 13.96
CA GLU A 396 8.66 -21.52 13.70
C GLU A 396 9.88 -20.76 14.27
N GLY A 397 9.63 -19.77 15.14
CA GLY A 397 10.66 -19.04 15.86
C GLY A 397 11.52 -19.96 16.73
N ASP A 398 12.80 -19.64 16.82
CA ASP A 398 13.82 -20.41 17.52
C ASP A 398 14.35 -19.74 18.81
N LEU A 399 13.79 -18.57 19.16
CA LEU A 399 14.18 -17.77 20.32
C LEU A 399 12.96 -17.38 21.15
N LEU A 400 13.08 -17.47 22.48
CA LEU A 400 12.14 -16.93 23.45
C LEU A 400 12.74 -15.71 24.15
N LEU A 401 12.12 -14.54 23.97
CA LEU A 401 12.48 -13.31 24.69
C LEU A 401 11.58 -13.11 25.90
N GLN A 402 12.16 -13.05 27.09
CA GLN A 402 11.46 -12.70 28.33
C GLN A 402 11.71 -11.24 28.68
N VAL A 403 10.67 -10.41 28.67
CA VAL A 403 10.82 -8.95 28.72
C VAL A 403 10.15 -8.38 29.96
N GLY A 404 10.80 -7.41 30.61
CA GLY A 404 10.23 -6.61 31.69
C GLY A 404 10.18 -7.29 33.06
N THR A 405 11.01 -8.31 33.31
CA THR A 405 11.01 -9.06 34.59
C THR A 405 11.41 -8.21 35.81
N LYS A 406 12.03 -7.03 35.61
CA LYS A 406 12.38 -6.08 36.68
C LYS A 406 11.56 -4.79 36.67
N LEU A 407 10.59 -4.62 35.77
CA LEU A 407 9.78 -3.40 35.64
C LEU A 407 8.57 -3.39 36.59
N GLY A 408 8.81 -3.30 37.90
CA GLY A 408 7.79 -2.95 38.92
C GLY A 408 6.40 -3.59 38.70
N PRO A 409 5.30 -2.80 38.60
CA PRO A 409 3.93 -3.32 38.41
C PRO A 409 3.60 -3.76 36.97
N ALA A 410 4.51 -3.59 36.00
CA ALA A 410 4.27 -4.04 34.63
C ALA A 410 4.35 -5.57 34.57
N GLN A 411 3.41 -6.21 33.87
CA GLN A 411 3.43 -7.66 33.71
C GLN A 411 4.53 -8.05 32.71
N PRO A 412 5.46 -8.95 33.09
CA PRO A 412 6.45 -9.46 32.16
C PRO A 412 5.78 -10.27 31.05
N CYS A 413 6.35 -10.22 29.85
CA CYS A 413 5.85 -10.94 28.68
C CYS A 413 6.93 -11.86 28.11
N SER A 414 6.52 -13.00 27.57
CA SER A 414 7.40 -13.88 26.77
C SER A 414 7.02 -13.81 25.30
N PHE A 415 7.99 -13.68 24.40
CA PHE A 415 7.76 -13.62 22.96
C PHE A 415 8.51 -14.75 22.24
N LYS A 416 7.80 -15.55 21.43
CA LYS A 416 8.43 -16.53 20.52
C LYS A 416 8.69 -15.88 19.17
N VAL A 417 9.97 -15.77 18.80
CA VAL A 417 10.45 -14.96 17.67
C VAL A 417 11.52 -15.70 16.86
N CYS A 418 11.80 -15.20 15.65
CA CYS A 418 12.86 -15.70 14.78
C CYS A 418 14.16 -14.89 14.99
N SER A 419 15.19 -15.53 15.55
CA SER A 419 16.48 -14.89 15.85
C SER A 419 17.16 -14.26 14.63
N SER A 420 17.07 -14.88 13.45
CA SER A 420 17.64 -14.34 12.21
C SER A 420 17.01 -13.00 11.80
N THR A 421 15.74 -12.78 12.16
CA THR A 421 15.02 -11.53 11.89
C THR A 421 15.56 -10.40 12.76
N LEU A 422 15.73 -10.66 14.06
CA LEU A 422 16.30 -9.72 15.02
C LEU A 422 17.74 -9.36 14.63
N ARG A 423 18.53 -10.37 14.28
CA ARG A 423 19.91 -10.20 13.82
C ARG A 423 20.04 -9.29 12.60
N ARG A 424 19.14 -9.43 11.62
CA ARG A 424 19.16 -8.60 10.41
C ARG A 424 18.76 -7.17 10.70
N ALA A 425 17.79 -6.98 11.59
CA ALA A 425 17.25 -5.67 11.92
C ALA A 425 18.16 -4.83 12.82
N SER A 426 18.96 -5.46 13.68
CA SER A 426 19.71 -4.74 14.72
C SER A 426 21.13 -5.28 14.84
N THR A 427 22.11 -4.38 14.70
CA THR A 427 23.52 -4.66 14.96
C THR A 427 23.77 -5.05 16.42
N VAL A 428 23.00 -4.47 17.34
CA VAL A 428 23.00 -4.77 18.78
C VAL A 428 22.51 -6.19 19.03
N TRP A 429 21.35 -6.57 18.50
CA TRP A 429 20.85 -7.95 18.63
C TRP A 429 21.71 -8.96 17.90
N LYS A 430 22.30 -8.61 16.74
CA LYS A 430 23.28 -9.47 16.07
C LYS A 430 24.47 -9.77 16.98
N THR A 431 25.03 -8.74 17.61
CA THR A 431 26.15 -8.88 18.52
C THR A 431 25.76 -9.67 19.77
N MET A 432 24.60 -9.36 20.38
CA MET A 432 24.11 -10.00 21.60
C MET A 432 23.80 -11.49 21.41
N LEU A 433 23.09 -11.85 20.33
CA LEU A 433 22.56 -13.21 20.10
C LEU A 433 23.56 -14.15 19.41
N PHE A 434 24.55 -13.61 18.69
CA PHE A 434 25.51 -14.41 17.91
C PHE A 434 26.97 -14.09 18.23
N GLY A 435 27.22 -13.19 19.19
CA GLY A 435 28.55 -12.90 19.73
C GLY A 435 28.92 -13.78 20.93
N PRO A 436 30.02 -13.46 21.62
CA PRO A 436 30.55 -14.25 22.72
C PRO A 436 29.85 -13.93 24.07
N TRP A 437 28.54 -13.73 24.07
CA TRP A 437 27.76 -13.29 25.24
C TRP A 437 26.87 -14.40 25.80
N THR A 438 26.35 -14.19 27.01
CA THR A 438 25.49 -15.15 27.71
C THR A 438 24.16 -15.41 26.98
N GLU A 439 23.69 -14.40 26.24
CA GLU A 439 22.48 -14.39 25.44
C GLU A 439 22.64 -15.17 24.13
N ALA A 440 23.86 -15.60 23.80
CA ALA A 440 24.15 -16.30 22.56
C ALA A 440 23.49 -17.68 22.51
N LYS A 441 23.26 -18.17 21.29
CA LYS A 441 22.59 -19.47 21.07
C LYS A 441 23.31 -20.60 21.83
N PRO A 442 22.63 -21.30 22.76
CA PRO A 442 23.25 -22.38 23.51
C PRO A 442 23.50 -23.58 22.58
N ALA A 443 24.54 -24.37 22.89
CA ALA A 443 24.83 -25.59 22.14
C ALA A 443 23.74 -26.67 22.27
N ARG A 444 22.97 -26.65 23.36
CA ARG A 444 21.86 -27.56 23.65
C ARG A 444 20.81 -26.86 24.52
N GLY A 445 19.54 -27.24 24.35
CA GLY A 445 18.43 -26.71 25.13
C GLY A 445 17.68 -25.57 24.46
N ASP A 446 16.66 -25.06 25.15
CA ASP A 446 15.86 -23.94 24.68
C ASP A 446 16.67 -22.65 24.70
N TRP A 447 16.53 -21.84 23.65
CA TRP A 447 17.17 -20.54 23.59
C TRP A 447 16.25 -19.48 24.19
N VAL A 448 16.52 -19.11 25.43
CA VAL A 448 15.77 -18.10 26.19
C VAL A 448 16.70 -16.95 26.53
N VAL A 449 16.27 -15.72 26.25
CA VAL A 449 17.02 -14.50 26.56
C VAL A 449 16.15 -13.57 27.38
N GLU A 450 16.68 -13.07 28.49
CA GLU A 450 16.01 -12.13 29.39
C GLU A 450 16.39 -10.68 29.05
N LEU A 451 15.38 -9.82 28.93
CA LEU A 451 15.45 -8.38 28.76
C LEU A 451 14.73 -7.71 29.94
N PRO A 452 15.31 -7.78 31.15
CA PRO A 452 14.60 -7.51 32.39
C PRO A 452 14.12 -6.06 32.56
N GLU A 453 14.85 -5.12 31.97
CA GLU A 453 14.65 -3.67 32.15
C GLU A 453 13.86 -3.03 30.99
N ASP A 454 13.63 -3.79 29.91
CA ASP A 454 12.95 -3.28 28.72
C ASP A 454 11.44 -3.36 28.86
N ASP A 455 10.75 -2.32 28.38
CA ASP A 455 9.29 -2.25 28.41
C ASP A 455 8.66 -3.27 27.43
N PRO A 456 7.83 -4.22 27.91
CA PRO A 456 7.22 -5.22 27.05
C PRO A 456 6.34 -4.65 25.93
N ARG A 457 5.72 -3.48 26.13
CA ARG A 457 4.84 -2.87 25.12
C ARG A 457 5.65 -2.32 23.95
N SER A 458 6.72 -1.60 24.25
CA SER A 458 7.66 -1.05 23.27
C SER A 458 8.37 -2.15 22.49
N ILE A 459 8.84 -3.20 23.18
CA ILE A 459 9.43 -4.37 22.51
C ILE A 459 8.42 -5.08 21.59
N ARG A 460 7.17 -5.25 22.03
CA ARG A 460 6.12 -5.87 21.19
C ARG A 460 5.94 -5.12 19.87
N ILE A 461 6.03 -3.79 19.85
CA ILE A 461 5.91 -3.01 18.62
C ILE A 461 7.00 -3.39 17.62
N PHE A 462 8.28 -3.39 18.02
CA PHE A 462 9.38 -3.78 17.12
C PHE A 462 9.24 -5.21 16.64
N LEU A 463 8.95 -6.14 17.55
CA LEU A 463 8.82 -7.54 17.18
C LEU A 463 7.65 -7.75 16.22
N SER A 464 6.54 -7.01 16.38
CA SER A 464 5.40 -7.05 15.45
C SER A 464 5.77 -6.53 14.07
N ILE A 465 6.51 -5.41 14.00
CA ILE A 465 7.02 -4.85 12.74
C ILE A 465 7.92 -5.87 12.03
N LEU A 466 8.93 -6.40 12.74
CA LEU A 466 9.94 -7.30 12.16
C LEU A 466 9.36 -8.65 11.73
N HIS A 467 8.29 -9.11 12.36
CA HIS A 467 7.59 -10.34 12.00
C HIS A 467 6.38 -10.10 11.10
N LEU A 468 6.27 -8.91 10.48
CA LEU A 468 5.22 -8.56 9.51
C LEU A 468 3.79 -8.65 10.07
N SER A 469 3.65 -8.55 11.41
CA SER A 469 2.37 -8.49 12.13
C SER A 469 1.95 -7.02 12.27
N PHE A 470 1.86 -6.31 11.15
CA PHE A 470 1.64 -4.87 11.13
C PHE A 470 0.28 -4.44 11.71
N GLU A 471 -0.67 -5.36 11.81
CA GLU A 471 -1.98 -5.15 12.42
C GLU A 471 -1.89 -4.85 13.92
N GLU A 472 -0.85 -5.37 14.56
CA GLU A 472 -0.60 -5.20 16.00
C GLU A 472 0.11 -3.88 16.30
N VAL A 473 0.55 -3.15 15.26
CA VAL A 473 1.25 -1.86 15.41
C VAL A 473 0.21 -0.74 15.54
N PRO A 474 0.26 0.10 16.59
CA PRO A 474 -0.71 1.17 16.78
C PRO A 474 -0.71 2.18 15.63
N ARG A 475 -1.89 2.53 15.12
CA ARG A 475 -2.04 3.62 14.12
C ARG A 475 -1.80 5.00 14.71
N ALA A 476 -2.14 5.17 15.98
CA ALA A 476 -1.86 6.35 16.79
C ALA A 476 -1.21 5.87 18.09
N ILE A 477 -0.30 6.68 18.62
CA ILE A 477 0.51 6.34 19.79
C ILE A 477 0.46 7.50 20.79
N SER A 478 0.45 7.18 22.09
CA SER A 478 0.55 8.21 23.13
C SER A 478 1.97 8.78 23.19
N LEU A 479 2.13 10.01 23.70
CA LEU A 479 3.46 10.63 23.82
C LEU A 479 4.40 9.78 24.68
N SER A 480 3.87 9.18 25.75
CA SER A 480 4.65 8.31 26.65
C SER A 480 5.08 7.01 25.97
N ASP A 481 4.19 6.37 25.21
CA ASP A 481 4.54 5.13 24.49
C ASP A 481 5.53 5.43 23.35
N MET A 482 5.35 6.55 22.64
CA MET A 482 6.27 6.99 21.59
C MET A 482 7.67 7.25 22.15
N TYR A 483 7.76 7.92 23.30
CA TYR A 483 9.04 8.13 23.98
C TYR A 483 9.70 6.80 24.37
N GLY A 484 8.95 5.85 24.95
CA GLY A 484 9.46 4.52 25.30
C GLY A 484 9.93 3.73 24.08
N VAL A 485 9.18 3.76 22.98
CA VAL A 485 9.59 3.18 21.70
C VAL A 485 10.88 3.82 21.22
N LEU A 486 10.99 5.15 21.18
CA LEU A 486 12.20 5.79 20.65
C LEU A 486 13.45 5.54 21.49
N ILE A 487 13.35 5.46 22.82
CA ILE A 487 14.47 5.05 23.67
C ILE A 487 14.97 3.66 23.30
N LEU A 488 14.06 2.70 23.16
CA LEU A 488 14.45 1.33 22.79
C LEU A 488 14.89 1.24 21.33
N ALA A 489 14.37 2.09 20.45
CA ALA A 489 14.80 2.17 19.07
C ALA A 489 16.25 2.65 18.97
N ASP A 490 16.65 3.65 19.75
CA ASP A 490 18.05 4.07 19.86
C ASP A 490 18.91 2.95 20.50
N LYS A 491 18.49 2.41 21.64
CA LYS A 491 19.21 1.32 22.35
C LYS A 491 19.52 0.12 21.46
N TYR A 492 18.59 -0.26 20.58
CA TYR A 492 18.71 -1.43 19.73
C TYR A 492 19.02 -1.10 18.27
N ASP A 493 19.27 0.15 17.90
CA ASP A 493 19.54 0.55 16.51
C ASP A 493 18.40 0.15 15.55
N LEU A 494 17.15 0.52 15.92
CA LEU A 494 15.90 0.16 15.24
C LEU A 494 15.09 1.37 14.76
N ILE A 495 15.66 2.59 14.76
CA ILE A 495 14.92 3.78 14.29
C ILE A 495 14.47 3.64 12.83
N HIS A 496 15.32 3.04 11.99
CA HIS A 496 15.06 2.86 10.56
C HIS A 496 13.81 2.01 10.25
N ILE A 497 13.44 1.06 11.12
CA ILE A 497 12.24 0.24 10.90
C ILE A 497 10.93 0.98 11.26
N LEU A 498 11.01 2.13 11.91
CA LEU A 498 9.83 2.91 12.31
C LEU A 498 9.31 3.81 11.18
N ARG A 499 10.10 4.03 10.11
CA ARG A 499 9.82 5.00 9.05
C ARG A 499 8.35 5.06 8.56
N PRO A 500 7.68 3.94 8.27
CA PRO A 500 6.29 3.99 7.79
C PRO A 500 5.28 4.55 8.81
N TRP A 501 5.60 4.54 10.10
CA TRP A 501 4.72 5.00 11.18
C TRP A 501 5.10 6.37 11.73
N ILE A 502 6.27 6.91 11.38
CA ILE A 502 6.76 8.20 11.91
C ILE A 502 5.78 9.33 11.63
N GLU A 503 5.33 9.49 10.38
CA GLU A 503 4.44 10.61 10.04
C GLU A 503 3.11 10.53 10.82
N PRO A 504 2.35 9.42 10.76
CA PRO A 504 1.09 9.32 11.51
C PRO A 504 1.27 9.54 13.02
N TRP A 505 2.39 9.10 13.59
CA TRP A 505 2.71 9.30 15.01
C TRP A 505 3.20 10.71 15.33
N ALA A 506 3.74 11.44 14.35
CA ALA A 506 4.25 12.80 14.54
C ALA A 506 3.16 13.79 14.97
N ALA A 507 1.89 13.50 14.71
CA ALA A 507 0.77 14.27 15.24
C ALA A 507 0.82 14.38 16.78
N THR A 508 1.23 13.31 17.47
CA THR A 508 1.30 13.27 18.94
C THR A 508 2.33 14.25 19.50
N ILE A 509 3.49 14.41 18.84
CA ILE A 509 4.54 15.32 19.32
C ILE A 509 4.32 16.77 18.89
N LYS A 510 3.46 17.01 17.88
CA LYS A 510 3.08 18.34 17.39
C LYS A 510 1.87 18.91 18.12
N ASP A 511 1.15 18.10 18.90
CA ASP A 511 -0.09 18.47 19.59
C ASP A 511 0.17 19.53 20.70
N PRO A 512 -0.37 20.75 20.59
CA PRO A 512 -0.19 21.80 21.60
C PRO A 512 -0.68 21.44 23.00
N ASP A 513 -1.65 20.53 23.12
CA ASP A 513 -2.18 20.09 24.42
C ASP A 513 -1.12 19.36 25.25
N GLN A 514 -0.06 18.87 24.61
CA GLN A 514 1.06 18.24 25.29
C GLN A 514 1.99 19.25 26.00
N ASN A 515 1.85 20.56 25.79
CA ASN A 515 2.71 21.60 26.42
C ASN A 515 2.40 21.82 27.91
N ALA A 516 1.60 20.94 28.53
CA ALA A 516 1.11 21.11 29.88
C ALA A 516 2.14 20.82 30.98
N SER A 517 3.20 20.06 30.70
CA SER A 517 4.18 19.64 31.72
C SER A 517 5.61 19.56 31.20
N GLY A 518 6.59 19.79 32.09
CA GLY A 518 8.02 19.66 31.75
C GLY A 518 8.38 18.26 31.28
N LYS A 519 7.74 17.22 31.83
CA LYS A 519 7.87 15.83 31.37
C LYS A 519 7.53 15.69 29.89
N ASN A 520 6.42 16.27 29.46
CA ASN A 520 5.99 16.21 28.07
C ASN A 520 6.95 16.99 27.15
N HIS A 521 7.43 18.15 27.57
CA HIS A 521 8.45 18.91 26.82
C HIS A 521 9.71 18.07 26.58
N ILE A 522 10.17 17.34 27.60
CA ILE A 522 11.36 16.46 27.47
C ILE A 522 11.08 15.27 26.54
N MET A 523 9.92 14.63 26.65
CA MET A 523 9.51 13.54 25.75
C MET A 523 9.41 14.01 24.29
N ARG A 524 8.80 15.18 24.06
CA ARG A 524 8.69 15.81 22.74
C ARG A 524 10.05 16.18 22.18
N MET A 525 10.92 16.77 22.99
CA MET A 525 12.28 17.14 22.59
C MET A 525 13.08 15.92 22.16
N HIS A 526 13.08 14.85 22.96
CA HIS A 526 13.75 13.59 22.60
C HIS A 526 13.18 13.02 21.31
N ALA A 527 11.85 12.96 21.18
CA ALA A 527 11.23 12.47 19.96
C ALA A 527 11.57 13.33 18.74
N ALA A 528 11.61 14.66 18.89
CA ALA A 528 11.98 15.57 17.82
C ALA A 528 13.45 15.40 17.41
N TRP A 529 14.35 15.14 18.36
CA TRP A 529 15.75 14.82 18.08
C TRP A 529 15.90 13.52 17.28
N GLU A 530 15.36 12.41 17.79
CA GLU A 530 15.49 11.08 17.17
C GLU A 530 14.86 11.01 15.78
N LEU A 531 13.79 11.77 15.55
CA LEU A 531 13.06 11.80 14.28
C LEU A 531 13.53 12.92 13.33
N GLY A 532 14.51 13.74 13.74
CA GLY A 532 15.06 14.82 12.91
C GLY A 532 14.15 16.03 12.71
N TYR A 533 13.16 16.25 13.59
CA TYR A 533 12.33 17.46 13.59
C TYR A 533 13.05 18.65 14.22
N THR A 534 14.04 19.21 13.53
CA THR A 534 14.94 20.26 14.04
C THR A 534 14.21 21.49 14.61
N SER A 535 13.15 21.95 13.95
CA SER A 535 12.37 23.11 14.43
C SER A 535 11.69 22.83 15.75
N LEU A 536 11.01 21.68 15.87
CA LEU A 536 10.34 21.27 17.10
C LEU A 536 11.37 21.05 18.22
N PHE A 537 12.49 20.38 17.92
CA PHE A 537 13.56 20.19 18.89
C PHE A 537 14.07 21.53 19.45
N LEU A 538 14.28 22.53 18.60
CA LEU A 538 14.74 23.85 19.02
C LEU A 538 13.68 24.57 19.88
N GLU A 539 12.41 24.51 19.48
CA GLU A 539 11.29 25.10 20.24
C GLU A 539 11.21 24.49 21.65
N GLU A 540 11.22 23.17 21.76
CA GLU A 540 11.18 22.46 23.04
C GLU A 540 12.42 22.74 23.90
N SER A 541 13.61 22.80 23.27
CA SER A 541 14.86 23.12 23.96
C SER A 541 14.84 24.53 24.57
N ILE A 542 14.31 25.50 23.83
CA ILE A 542 14.14 26.89 24.30
C ILE A 542 13.15 26.94 25.47
N GLU A 543 11.99 26.29 25.34
CA GLU A 543 10.98 26.26 26.40
C GLU A 543 11.53 25.64 27.69
N LEU A 544 12.29 24.54 27.58
CA LEU A 544 12.96 23.93 28.73
C LEU A 544 14.01 24.89 29.31
N LEU A 545 14.92 25.44 28.50
CA LEU A 545 15.99 26.32 28.98
C LEU A 545 15.47 27.51 29.81
N PHE A 546 14.35 28.13 29.42
CA PHE A 546 13.82 29.30 30.12
C PHE A 546 12.96 28.98 31.35
N ASN A 547 12.39 27.78 31.43
CA ASN A 547 11.38 27.45 32.45
C ASN A 547 11.81 26.33 33.40
N PHE A 548 12.97 25.73 33.16
CA PHE A 548 13.52 24.66 33.96
C PHE A 548 14.35 25.21 35.14
N SER A 549 14.21 24.58 36.30
CA SER A 549 15.04 24.83 37.47
C SER A 549 15.23 23.53 38.24
N GLY A 550 16.37 23.34 38.90
CA GLY A 550 16.61 22.10 39.64
C GLY A 550 18.02 21.98 40.20
N ASP A 551 18.25 20.91 40.96
CA ASP A 551 19.55 20.45 41.43
C ASP A 551 19.84 19.03 40.90
N GLU A 552 20.95 18.40 41.32
CA GLU A 552 21.32 17.04 40.90
C GLU A 552 20.28 15.95 41.27
N LYS A 553 19.28 16.26 42.10
CA LYS A 553 18.30 15.29 42.63
C LYS A 553 16.88 15.56 42.20
N GLN A 554 16.50 16.82 41.94
CA GLN A 554 15.13 17.17 41.62
C GLN A 554 15.04 18.32 40.63
N TYR A 555 14.21 18.12 39.62
CA TYR A 555 13.99 19.05 38.53
C TYR A 555 12.55 19.56 38.52
N TYR A 556 12.39 20.82 38.12
CA TYR A 556 11.14 21.56 38.11
C TYR A 556 10.96 22.25 36.77
N PHE A 557 9.71 22.36 36.31
CA PHE A 557 9.31 23.13 35.15
C PHE A 557 8.19 24.09 35.55
N LYS A 558 8.40 25.40 35.35
CA LYS A 558 7.46 26.46 35.79
C LYS A 558 7.05 26.30 37.27
N GLY A 559 7.99 25.87 38.12
CA GLY A 559 7.78 25.64 39.55
C GLY A 559 7.07 24.35 39.95
N GLN A 560 6.73 23.47 38.99
CA GLN A 560 6.15 22.14 39.25
C GLN A 560 7.22 21.05 39.13
N PRO A 561 7.26 20.05 40.03
CA PRO A 561 8.24 18.98 39.95
C PRO A 561 8.04 18.12 38.70
N ILE A 562 9.14 17.70 38.08
CA ILE A 562 9.15 16.78 36.95
C ILE A 562 9.36 15.36 37.49
N GLU A 563 8.32 14.54 37.42
CA GLU A 563 8.37 13.14 37.82
C GLU A 563 8.48 12.22 36.60
N PHE A 564 9.66 11.64 36.40
CA PHE A 564 9.82 10.49 35.52
C PHE A 564 9.49 9.23 36.31
N GLY A 565 8.57 8.40 35.80
CA GLY A 565 8.38 7.05 36.33
C GLY A 565 9.61 6.18 36.10
N ASN A 566 9.49 4.86 36.28
CA ASN A 566 10.56 3.88 36.01
C ASN A 566 10.90 3.71 34.51
N HIS A 567 10.76 4.76 33.68
CA HIS A 567 11.13 4.74 32.28
C HIS A 567 12.65 4.79 32.18
N SER A 568 13.25 3.71 31.68
CA SER A 568 14.66 3.63 31.33
C SER A 568 15.05 4.81 30.41
N GLY A 569 16.09 5.57 30.74
CA GLY A 569 16.63 6.64 29.88
C GLY A 569 16.36 8.08 30.32
N ALA A 570 15.33 8.34 31.13
CA ALA A 570 15.05 9.69 31.62
C ALA A 570 16.18 10.32 32.49
N PRO A 571 16.89 9.57 33.35
CA PRO A 571 17.97 10.15 34.17
C PRO A 571 19.19 10.60 33.36
N ASP A 572 19.55 9.89 32.29
CA ASP A 572 20.75 10.18 31.48
C ASP A 572 20.54 11.42 30.58
N LEU A 573 19.35 11.55 29.99
CA LEU A 573 18.98 12.75 29.23
C LEU A 573 18.96 14.00 30.11
N MET A 574 18.43 13.88 31.33
CA MET A 574 18.36 14.98 32.30
C MET A 574 19.75 15.37 32.83
N ALA A 575 20.64 14.40 33.04
CA ALA A 575 22.04 14.66 33.37
C ALA A 575 22.82 15.33 32.24
N ARG A 576 22.40 15.17 30.97
CA ARG A 576 22.99 15.85 29.82
C ARG A 576 22.43 17.27 29.59
N LEU A 577 21.23 17.55 30.12
CA LEU A 577 20.56 18.86 30.03
C LEU A 577 20.90 19.81 31.19
N ALA A 578 21.16 19.25 32.38
CA ALA A 578 21.67 19.97 33.56
C ALA A 578 23.15 20.31 33.39
#